data_AF-A0A353KR33-F1
#
_entry.id   AF-A0A353KR33-F1
#
_cell.length_a   1.000
_cell.length_b   1.000
_cell.length_c   1.000
_cell.angle_alpha   90.00
_cell.angle_beta   90.00
_cell.angle_gamma   90.00
#
_symmetry.space_group_name_H-M   'P 1'
#
loop_
_entity.id
_entity.type
_entity.pdbx_description
1 polymer ?
#
loop_
_entity_poly.entity_id
_entity_poly.type
_entity_poly.pdbx_seq_one_letter_code
_entity_poly.pdbx_strand_id
1 'polypeptide(L)'
;MKIADKWKDYSVIATGDGYKLERWGKVILLRPDPQVIWKSAFPLDGYKGLNAKYLRSESGGGKWQYLKDTPDEWNISYGQLKFKVKP
;
A
#
# COMPACT_ATOMS: atom_id res chain seq x y z
N MET A 1 -2.38 -18.27 -16.38
CA MET A 1 -2.27 -17.07 -15.53
C MET A 1 -0.86 -17.02 -14.96
N LYS A 2 -0.13 -15.90 -15.05
CA LYS A 2 1.19 -15.75 -14.39
C LYS A 2 0.97 -15.02 -13.08
N ILE A 3 1.43 -15.59 -11.96
CA ILE A 3 1.25 -15.05 -10.62
C ILE A 3 2.63 -14.83 -10.00
N ALA A 4 2.82 -13.69 -9.33
CA ALA A 4 4.02 -13.41 -8.54
C ALA A 4 3.78 -13.84 -7.09
N ASP A 5 4.00 -15.12 -6.79
CA ASP A 5 3.69 -15.76 -5.50
C ASP A 5 4.89 -15.83 -4.54
N LYS A 6 6.08 -15.40 -4.97
CA LYS A 6 7.32 -15.45 -4.17
C LYS A 6 7.57 -14.20 -3.32
N TRP A 7 6.58 -13.31 -3.21
CA TRP A 7 6.71 -12.11 -2.37
C TRP A 7 6.70 -12.49 -0.88
N LYS A 8 7.74 -12.06 -0.17
CA LYS A 8 7.82 -12.15 1.30
C LYS A 8 7.65 -10.77 1.95
N ASP A 9 8.25 -9.76 1.33
CA ASP A 9 8.22 -8.39 1.84
C ASP A 9 7.04 -7.59 1.29
N TYR A 10 6.31 -8.09 0.30
CA TYR A 10 5.13 -7.42 -0.23
C TYR A 10 3.89 -8.30 -0.05
N SER A 11 2.76 -7.70 0.31
CA SER A 11 1.47 -8.38 0.27
C SER A 11 0.32 -7.38 0.15
N VAL A 12 -0.73 -7.77 -0.56
CA VAL A 12 -2.01 -7.07 -0.52
C VAL A 12 -2.79 -7.63 0.67
N ILE A 13 -3.07 -6.79 1.66
CA ILE A 13 -3.82 -7.19 2.86
C ILE A 13 -5.31 -7.22 2.55
N ALA A 14 -5.83 -6.17 1.92
CA ALA A 14 -7.23 -6.03 1.57
C ALA A 14 -7.42 -5.03 0.42
N THR A 15 -8.55 -5.14 -0.25
CA THR A 15 -9.03 -4.21 -1.27
C THR A 15 -10.50 -3.90 -1.04
N GLY A 16 -10.91 -2.70 -1.41
CA GLY A 16 -12.31 -2.33 -1.49
C GLY A 16 -12.48 -0.82 -1.53
N ASP A 17 -13.68 -0.39 -1.94
CA ASP A 17 -14.09 1.01 -2.02
C ASP A 17 -13.09 1.91 -2.80
N GLY A 18 -12.49 1.37 -3.87
CA GLY A 18 -11.50 2.09 -4.69
C GLY A 18 -10.10 2.17 -4.09
N TYR A 19 -9.80 1.38 -3.05
CA TYR A 19 -8.50 1.38 -2.38
C TYR A 19 -7.89 -0.01 -2.25
N LYS A 20 -6.56 -0.01 -2.12
CA LYS A 20 -5.74 -1.18 -1.85
C LYS A 20 -4.87 -0.92 -0.61
N LEU A 21 -4.99 -1.81 0.37
CA LEU A 21 -4.20 -1.83 1.59
C LEU A 21 -3.02 -2.79 1.40
N GLU A 22 -1.81 -2.27 1.43
CA GLU A 22 -0.60 -3.00 1.05
C GLU A 22 0.45 -2.96 2.16
N ARG A 23 1.13 -4.08 2.37
CA ARG A 23 2.33 -4.16 3.20
C ARG A 23 3.56 -4.15 2.30
N TRP A 24 4.51 -3.29 2.64
CA TRP A 24 5.81 -3.11 2.02
C TRP A 24 6.90 -3.21 3.11
N GLY A 25 7.43 -4.40 3.33
CA GLY A 25 8.28 -4.74 4.46
C GLY A 25 7.53 -4.59 5.77
N LYS A 26 7.89 -3.55 6.54
CA LYS A 26 7.24 -3.17 7.81
C LYS A 26 6.25 -2.00 7.66
N VAL A 27 6.21 -1.37 6.50
CA VAL A 27 5.37 -0.20 6.23
C VAL A 27 4.07 -0.64 5.57
N ILE A 28 2.93 -0.15 6.05
CA ILE A 28 1.60 -0.44 5.49
C ILE A 28 1.02 0.83 4.88
N LEU A 29 0.70 0.78 3.60
CA LEU A 29 0.23 1.92 2.82
C LEU A 29 -1.20 1.66 2.32
N LEU A 30 -2.03 2.70 2.34
CA LEU A 30 -3.34 2.70 1.69
C LEU A 30 -3.28 3.58 0.43
N ARG A 31 -3.44 2.95 -0.74
CA ARG A 31 -3.36 3.64 -2.04
C ARG A 31 -4.67 3.51 -2.81
N PRO A 32 -5.08 4.56 -3.56
CA PRO A 32 -6.17 4.46 -4.51
C PRO A 32 -5.85 3.44 -5.61
N ASP A 33 -6.80 2.58 -5.91
CA ASP A 33 -6.74 1.62 -7.02
C ASP A 33 -8.09 1.67 -7.76
N PRO A 34 -8.16 2.34 -8.93
CA PRO A 34 -9.41 2.55 -9.64
C PRO A 34 -10.02 1.25 -10.19
N GLN A 35 -9.27 0.15 -10.23
CA GLN A 35 -9.80 -1.15 -10.65
C GLN A 35 -10.53 -1.89 -9.52
N VAL A 36 -10.39 -1.43 -8.29
CA VAL A 36 -11.08 -1.99 -7.12
C VAL A 36 -12.49 -1.41 -7.04
N ILE A 37 -13.43 -2.06 -7.71
CA ILE A 37 -14.83 -1.62 -7.83
C ILE A 37 -15.79 -2.27 -6.82
N TRP A 38 -15.29 -3.19 -5.99
CA TRP A 38 -16.07 -3.88 -4.96
C TRP A 38 -15.97 -3.18 -3.60
N LYS A 39 -16.87 -3.54 -2.69
CA LYS A 39 -16.90 -3.03 -1.31
C LYS A 39 -15.78 -3.61 -0.46
N SER A 40 -15.24 -2.80 0.45
CA SER A 40 -14.30 -3.29 1.46
C SER A 40 -15.04 -4.15 2.49
N ALA A 41 -14.38 -5.21 2.96
CA ALA A 41 -14.90 -6.07 4.02
C ALA A 41 -14.90 -5.38 5.40
N PHE A 42 -14.11 -4.31 5.54
CA PHE A 42 -13.97 -3.49 6.74
C PHE A 42 -13.40 -2.11 6.35
N PRO A 43 -13.52 -1.08 7.22
CA PRO A 43 -12.94 0.23 6.96
C PRO A 43 -11.40 0.17 6.83
N LEU A 44 -10.88 0.26 5.60
CA LEU A 44 -9.45 0.06 5.32
C LEU A 44 -8.56 1.16 5.93
N ASP A 45 -9.07 2.37 6.07
CA ASP A 45 -8.38 3.51 6.70
C ASP A 45 -8.30 3.38 8.22
N GLY A 46 -9.20 2.62 8.85
CA GLY A 46 -9.16 2.25 10.26
C GLY A 46 -8.20 1.10 10.59
N TYR A 47 -7.43 0.59 9.62
CA TYR A 47 -6.52 -0.52 9.85
C TYR A 47 -5.44 -0.15 10.87
N LYS A 48 -5.40 -0.83 12.02
CA LYS A 48 -4.49 -0.54 13.15
C LYS A 48 -3.01 -0.45 12.74
N GLY A 49 -2.60 -1.16 11.70
CA GLY A 49 -1.24 -1.18 11.20
C GLY A 49 -0.87 -0.01 10.28
N LEU A 50 -1.81 0.77 9.77
CA LEU A 50 -1.61 1.74 8.68
C LEU A 50 -0.55 2.79 9.01
N ASN A 51 0.43 2.95 8.12
CA ASN A 51 1.49 3.94 8.24
C ASN A 51 1.14 5.24 7.51
N ALA A 52 0.65 5.14 6.27
CA ALA A 52 0.29 6.31 5.49
C ALA A 52 -0.83 6.04 4.48
N LYS A 53 -1.62 7.07 4.19
CA LYS A 53 -2.68 7.07 3.18
C LYS A 53 -2.35 8.07 2.09
N TYR A 54 -2.46 7.68 0.84
CA TYR A 54 -2.31 8.60 -0.28
C TYR A 54 -3.63 9.33 -0.55
N LEU A 55 -3.61 10.66 -0.40
CA LEU A 55 -4.74 11.54 -0.68
C LEU A 55 -4.55 12.13 -2.09
N ARG A 56 -5.43 11.76 -3.03
CA ARG A 56 -5.42 12.38 -4.37
C ARG A 56 -5.87 13.84 -4.29
N SER A 57 -5.24 14.68 -5.09
CA SER A 57 -5.70 16.05 -5.35
C SER A 57 -6.61 16.08 -6.58
N GLU A 58 -7.64 16.92 -6.55
CA GLU A 58 -8.52 17.18 -7.69
C GLU A 58 -7.79 17.88 -8.84
N SER A 59 -6.74 18.65 -8.53
CA SER A 59 -5.87 19.32 -9.51
C SER A 59 -4.79 18.42 -10.12
N GLY A 60 -4.79 17.13 -9.79
CA GLY A 60 -3.75 16.18 -10.20
C GLY A 60 -2.69 15.96 -9.14
N GLY A 61 -2.10 14.76 -9.14
CA GLY A 61 -1.17 14.33 -8.10
C GLY A 61 -1.87 14.01 -6.78
N GLY A 62 -1.18 14.26 -5.68
CA GLY A 62 -1.64 13.92 -4.34
C GLY A 62 -0.51 13.99 -3.32
N LYS A 63 -0.85 13.73 -2.07
CA LYS A 63 0.10 13.77 -0.94
C LYS A 63 -0.08 12.57 -0.03
N TRP A 64 1.00 12.17 0.62
CA TRP A 64 0.93 11.23 1.71
C TRP A 64 0.48 11.91 2.99
N GLN A 65 -0.55 11.36 3.60
CA GLN A 65 -0.89 11.62 4.99
C GLN A 65 -0.26 10.50 5.83
N TYR A 66 0.78 10.84 6.58
CA TYR A 66 1.45 9.93 7.50
C TYR A 66 0.70 9.88 8.82
N LEU A 67 0.36 8.67 9.27
CA LEU A 67 -0.33 8.38 10.53
C LEU A 67 0.65 7.85 11.59
N LYS A 68 1.82 7.36 11.15
CA LYS A 68 2.90 6.84 11.99
C LYS A 68 4.23 7.27 11.40
N ASP A 69 5.25 7.21 12.25
CA ASP A 69 6.63 7.35 11.80
C ASP A 69 6.93 6.30 10.71
N THR A 70 7.36 6.80 9.57
CA THR A 70 7.55 6.03 8.35
C THR A 70 8.84 6.51 7.71
N PRO A 71 9.80 5.63 7.42
CA PRO A 71 11.06 6.03 6.82
C PRO A 71 10.83 6.61 5.42
N ASP A 72 11.61 7.62 5.05
CA ASP A 72 11.57 8.24 3.71
C ASP A 72 11.86 7.23 2.59
N GLU A 73 12.69 6.23 2.87
CA GLU A 73 12.96 5.12 1.98
C GLU A 73 13.31 3.84 2.75
N TRP A 74 12.96 2.68 2.19
CA TRP A 74 13.33 1.38 2.74
C TRP A 74 13.55 0.34 1.64
N ASN A 75 14.19 -0.77 1.99
CA ASN A 75 14.43 -1.86 1.05
C ASN A 75 13.43 -3.01 1.25
N ILE A 76 13.00 -3.61 0.15
CA ILE A 76 12.21 -4.86 0.10
C ILE A 76 12.90 -5.87 -0.81
N SER A 77 12.52 -7.14 -0.71
CA SER A 77 13.11 -8.23 -1.47
C SER A 77 12.07 -9.05 -2.24
N TYR A 78 12.47 -9.54 -3.42
CA TYR A 78 11.77 -10.57 -4.18
C TYR A 78 12.76 -11.61 -4.69
N GLY A 79 12.76 -12.80 -4.08
CA GLY A 79 13.80 -13.78 -4.34
C GLY A 79 15.19 -13.22 -4.02
N GLN A 80 16.07 -13.17 -5.02
CA GLN A 80 17.42 -12.61 -4.89
C GLN A 80 17.50 -11.11 -5.20
N LEU A 81 16.39 -10.50 -5.65
CA LEU A 81 16.35 -9.08 -6.01
C LEU A 81 16.02 -8.23 -4.79
N LYS A 82 16.65 -7.05 -4.71
CA LYS A 82 16.37 -6.02 -3.69
C LYS A 82 15.93 -4.74 -4.39
N PHE A 83 14.88 -4.13 -3.86
CA PHE A 83 14.29 -2.89 -4.38
C PHE A 83 14.24 -1.84 -3.29
N LYS A 84 14.48 -0.59 -3.66
CA LYS A 84 14.25 0.57 -2.80
C LYS A 84 12.83 1.09 -3.03
N VAL A 85 12.06 1.21 -1.96
CA VAL A 85 10.73 1.81 -1.94
C VAL A 85 10.84 3.23 -1.42
N LYS A 86 10.21 4.15 -2.14
CA LYS A 86 10.01 5.55 -1.74
C LYS A 86 8.55 5.90 -2.02
N PRO A 87 7.73 6.15 -0.99
CA PRO A 87 6.31 6.42 -1.15
C PRO A 87 6.06 7.74 -1.87
#